data_AF-A0A2A5HS26-F1
#
_entry.id   AF-A0A2A5HS26-F1
#
_cell.length_a   1.000
_cell.length_b   1.000
_cell.length_c   1.000
_cell.angle_alpha   90.00
_cell.angle_beta   90.00
_cell.angle_gamma   90.00
#
_symmetry.space_group_name_H-M   'P 1'
#
loop_
_entity.id
_entity.type
_entity.pdbx_description
1 polymer ?
#
loop_
_entity_poly.entity_id
_entity_poly.type
_entity_poly.pdbx_seq_one_letter_code
_entity_poly.pdbx_strand_id
1 'polypeptide(L)'
;MSRNVIYQKKIETLLSHADVRIGAGREWDLEIHNPDTYARILGGGTLGLGEAYMESWRDCLALDQFFTRVLQARLAQRVHTVNDKLFFVKTWLMNRQAGKRSLKVAQQHYDAGNDLYQRMLDKRMIYSYGIEGRYDAPR
;
A
#
# COMPACT_ATOMS: atom_id res chain seq x y z
N MET A 1 -7.78 -4.41 29.03
CA MET A 1 -6.74 -4.29 27.98
C MET A 1 -7.35 -3.53 26.81
N SER A 2 -6.85 -2.34 26.45
CA SER A 2 -7.44 -1.51 25.37
C SER A 2 -7.37 -2.25 24.03
N ARG A 3 -8.48 -2.23 23.27
CA ARG A 3 -8.63 -2.91 21.97
C ARG A 3 -7.50 -2.59 20.99
N ASN A 4 -6.96 -1.38 21.06
CA ASN A 4 -5.85 -0.90 20.25
C ASN A 4 -4.55 -1.69 20.48
N VAL A 5 -4.22 -2.04 21.73
CA VAL A 5 -3.00 -2.80 22.09
C VAL A 5 -3.01 -4.21 21.48
N ILE A 6 -4.19 -4.84 21.41
CA ILE A 6 -4.35 -6.16 20.78
C ILE A 6 -4.12 -6.06 19.28
N TYR A 7 -4.61 -4.99 18.64
CA TYR A 7 -4.43 -4.77 17.21
C TYR A 7 -2.98 -4.44 16.84
N GLN A 8 -2.33 -3.59 17.63
CA GLN A 8 -0.91 -3.30 17.49
C GLN A 8 -0.09 -4.58 17.52
N LYS A 9 -0.25 -5.42 18.56
CA LYS A 9 0.53 -6.66 18.70
C LYS A 9 0.31 -7.63 17.54
N LYS A 10 -0.92 -7.71 17.00
CA LYS A 10 -1.21 -8.52 15.81
C LYS A 10 -0.49 -8.01 14.57
N ILE A 11 -0.49 -6.70 14.35
CA ILE A 11 0.19 -6.07 13.21
C ILE A 11 1.71 -6.21 13.34
N GLU A 12 2.28 -5.97 14.53
CA GLU A 12 3.71 -6.16 14.78
C GLU A 12 4.14 -7.62 14.54
N THR A 13 3.35 -8.59 15.04
CA THR A 13 3.61 -10.02 14.78
C THR A 13 3.60 -10.31 13.29
N LEU A 14 2.61 -9.80 12.56
CA LEU A 14 2.51 -9.98 11.12
C LEU A 14 3.72 -9.38 10.38
N LEU A 15 4.06 -8.13 10.68
CA LEU A 15 5.17 -7.40 10.06
C LEU A 15 6.54 -8.01 10.40
N SER A 16 6.68 -8.63 11.58
CA SER A 16 7.92 -9.31 11.98
C SER A 16 8.32 -10.43 11.00
N HIS A 17 7.36 -11.07 10.33
CA HIS A 17 7.64 -12.08 9.30
C HIS A 17 8.29 -11.50 8.03
N ALA A 18 8.20 -10.18 7.84
CA ALA A 18 8.81 -9.44 6.75
C ALA A 18 10.06 -8.64 7.18
N ASP A 19 10.57 -8.86 8.39
CA ASP A 19 11.63 -8.02 8.99
C ASP A 19 11.29 -6.51 8.96
N VAL A 20 10.00 -6.20 9.13
CA VAL A 20 9.52 -4.83 9.31
C VAL A 20 9.12 -4.65 10.77
N ARG A 21 9.59 -3.56 11.37
CA ARG A 21 9.28 -3.15 12.73
C ARG A 21 8.56 -1.80 12.71
N ILE A 22 7.92 -1.48 13.83
CA ILE A 22 7.24 -0.20 14.01
C ILE A 22 8.11 0.68 14.92
N GLY A 23 8.43 1.90 14.48
CA GLY A 23 9.20 2.88 15.25
C GLY A 23 10.65 2.46 15.54
N ALA A 24 11.25 1.61 14.70
CA ALA A 24 12.60 1.07 14.92
C ALA A 24 13.71 1.84 14.16
N GLY A 25 13.35 2.91 13.43
CA GLY A 25 14.29 3.89 12.86
C GLY A 25 15.06 3.44 11.62
N ARG A 26 14.83 2.22 11.09
CA ARG A 26 15.35 1.83 9.77
C ARG A 26 14.47 2.45 8.69
N GLU A 27 15.03 2.74 7.52
CA GLU A 27 14.32 3.47 6.47
C GLU A 27 13.04 2.77 5.99
N TRP A 28 13.02 1.43 6.00
CA TRP A 28 11.87 0.61 5.59
C TRP A 28 10.93 0.23 6.74
N ASP A 29 11.23 0.65 7.97
CA ASP A 29 10.34 0.46 9.10
C ASP A 29 9.18 1.44 9.04
N LEU A 30 8.05 1.07 9.65
CA LEU A 30 6.86 1.90 9.67
C LEU A 30 6.86 2.81 10.90
N GLU A 31 6.55 4.08 10.71
CA GLU A 31 6.20 5.00 11.79
C GLU A 31 4.69 5.16 11.85
N ILE A 32 4.11 4.99 13.04
CA ILE A 32 2.66 5.11 13.25
C ILE A 32 2.42 6.35 14.11
N HIS A 33 1.75 7.35 13.53
CA HIS A 33 1.39 8.59 14.21
C HIS A 33 -0.02 8.53 14.79
N ASN A 34 -0.91 7.77 14.15
CA ASN A 34 -2.28 7.57 14.62
C ASN A 34 -2.52 6.10 15.02
N PRO A 35 -2.88 5.81 16.29
CA PRO A 35 -3.13 4.45 16.74
C PRO A 35 -4.36 3.78 16.08
N ASP A 36 -5.28 4.53 15.46
CA ASP A 36 -6.40 3.94 14.72
C ASP A 36 -5.96 3.25 13.41
N THR A 37 -4.71 3.48 12.99
CA THR A 37 -4.08 2.80 11.84
C THR A 37 -4.13 1.28 12.00
N TYR A 38 -3.94 0.74 13.20
CA TYR A 38 -3.96 -0.71 13.43
C TYR A 38 -5.34 -1.32 13.15
N ALA A 39 -6.41 -0.66 13.61
CA ALA A 39 -7.78 -1.12 13.37
C ALA A 39 -8.13 -1.00 11.88
N ARG A 40 -7.68 0.07 11.23
CA ARG A 40 -7.88 0.30 9.80
C ARG A 40 -7.16 -0.70 8.92
N ILE A 41 -5.93 -1.08 9.26
CA ILE A 41 -5.19 -2.13 8.52
C ILE A 41 -5.87 -3.49 8.72
N LEU A 42 -6.29 -3.85 9.94
CA LEU A 42 -6.93 -5.14 10.19
C LEU A 42 -8.31 -5.27 9.52
N GLY A 43 -9.11 -4.20 9.48
CA GLY A 43 -10.41 -4.18 8.80
C GLY A 43 -10.31 -3.88 7.30
N GLY A 44 -9.23 -3.22 6.88
CA GLY A 44 -8.99 -2.68 5.54
C GLY A 44 -8.07 -3.50 4.64
N GLY A 45 -7.23 -4.36 5.22
CA GLY A 45 -6.14 -5.02 4.52
C GLY A 45 -5.18 -4.01 3.89
N THR A 46 -4.74 -4.31 2.67
CA THR A 46 -3.85 -3.45 1.87
C THR A 46 -4.47 -2.08 1.55
N LEU A 47 -5.80 -2.01 1.35
CA LEU A 47 -6.48 -0.75 1.10
C LEU A 47 -6.44 0.16 2.34
N GLY A 48 -6.72 -0.39 3.52
CA GLY A 48 -6.63 0.36 4.78
C GLY A 48 -5.22 0.86 5.07
N LEU A 49 -4.20 0.08 4.68
CA LEU A 49 -2.80 0.49 4.75
C LEU A 49 -2.47 1.66 3.79
N GLY A 50 -3.03 1.64 2.58
CA GLY A 50 -2.89 2.73 1.59
C GLY A 50 -3.60 4.01 2.02
N GLU A 51 -4.84 3.89 2.48
CA GLU A 51 -5.61 5.04 2.97
C GLU A 51 -4.95 5.71 4.20
N ALA A 52 -4.46 4.91 5.15
CA ALA A 52 -3.72 5.45 6.30
C ALA A 52 -2.43 6.18 5.88
N TYR A 53 -1.80 5.78 4.77
CA TYR A 53 -0.64 6.49 4.22
C TYR A 53 -1.06 7.82 3.60
N MET A 54 -2.11 7.82 2.77
CA MET A 54 -2.65 9.04 2.15
C MET A 54 -3.10 10.07 3.20
N GLU A 55 -3.62 9.63 4.34
CA GLU A 55 -4.05 10.48 5.44
C GLU A 55 -2.89 10.89 6.39
N SER A 56 -1.63 10.55 6.08
CA SER A 56 -0.45 10.83 6.92
C SER A 56 -0.53 10.24 8.34
N TRP A 57 -1.32 9.18 8.52
CA TRP A 57 -1.44 8.46 9.80
C TRP A 57 -0.24 7.54 10.07
N ARG A 58 0.50 7.23 9.02
CA ARG A 58 1.76 6.48 9.04
C ARG A 58 2.77 7.11 8.09
N ASP A 59 4.05 6.88 8.36
CA ASP A 59 5.15 7.24 7.47
C ASP A 59 6.14 6.08 7.27
N CYS A 60 6.93 6.14 6.20
CA CYS A 60 8.00 5.20 5.87
C CYS A 60 8.96 5.88 4.88
N LEU A 61 10.24 5.98 5.24
CA LEU A 61 11.25 6.68 4.43
C LEU A 61 11.52 5.95 3.11
N ALA A 62 11.54 4.61 3.12
CA ALA A 62 11.81 3.76 1.96
C ALA A 62 10.61 2.82 1.70
N LEU A 63 9.53 3.39 1.15
CA LEU A 63 8.29 2.67 0.89
C LEU A 63 8.46 1.51 -0.10
N ASP A 64 9.36 1.66 -1.07
CA ASP A 64 9.77 0.61 -2.01
C ASP A 64 10.36 -0.60 -1.27
N GLN A 65 11.32 -0.37 -0.37
CA GLN A 65 11.97 -1.40 0.41
C GLN A 65 11.01 -2.10 1.39
N PHE A 66 10.07 -1.33 1.96
CA PHE A 66 8.98 -1.87 2.77
C PHE A 66 8.12 -2.85 1.96
N PHE A 67 7.66 -2.45 0.78
CA PHE A 67 6.82 -3.32 -0.04
C PHE A 67 7.60 -4.53 -0.58
N THR A 68 8.86 -4.38 -0.96
CA THR A 68 9.71 -5.51 -1.35
C THR A 68 9.73 -6.59 -0.27
N ARG A 69 9.95 -6.20 1.00
CA ARG A 69 9.99 -7.13 2.14
C ARG A 69 8.65 -7.79 2.40
N VAL A 70 7.58 -6.99 2.45
CA VAL A 70 6.21 -7.49 2.69
C VAL A 70 5.78 -8.47 1.61
N LEU A 71 6.10 -8.20 0.35
CA LEU A 71 5.78 -9.07 -0.78
C LEU A 71 6.64 -10.34 -0.80
N GLN A 72 7.94 -10.25 -0.52
CA GLN A 72 8.83 -11.41 -0.40
C GLN A 72 8.40 -12.36 0.73
N ALA A 73 7.95 -11.81 1.86
CA ALA A 73 7.41 -12.58 2.98
C ALA A 73 6.00 -13.16 2.73
N ARG A 74 5.41 -12.86 1.55
CA ARG A 74 4.06 -13.26 1.14
C ARG A 74 3.01 -12.91 2.20
N LEU A 75 3.15 -11.75 2.83
CA LEU A 75 2.31 -11.34 3.96
C LEU A 75 0.83 -11.30 3.61
N ALA A 76 0.49 -10.93 2.37
CA ALA A 76 -0.90 -10.94 1.87
C ALA A 76 -1.56 -12.32 2.05
N GLN A 77 -0.84 -13.40 1.72
CA GLN A 77 -1.35 -14.78 1.85
C GLN A 77 -1.58 -15.17 3.32
N ARG A 78 -0.71 -14.69 4.22
CA ARG A 78 -0.83 -14.93 5.67
C ARG A 78 -1.97 -14.11 6.29
N VAL A 79 -2.23 -12.91 5.78
CA VAL A 79 -3.37 -12.09 6.20
C VAL A 79 -4.70 -12.74 5.82
N HIS A 80 -4.80 -13.36 4.64
CA HIS A 80 -6.00 -14.10 4.23
C HIS A 80 -6.33 -15.23 5.22
N THR A 81 -5.35 -16.08 5.57
CA THR A 81 -5.56 -17.19 6.53
C THR A 81 -6.09 -16.74 7.89
N VAL A 82 -5.76 -15.53 8.36
CA VAL A 82 -6.22 -14.99 9.65
C VAL A 82 -7.58 -14.29 9.53
N ASN A 83 -7.94 -13.79 8.35
CA ASN A 83 -9.05 -12.86 8.13
C ASN A 83 -10.12 -13.39 7.14
N ASP A 84 -10.06 -14.68 6.74
CA ASP A 84 -10.88 -15.27 5.68
C ASP A 84 -12.40 -15.06 5.87
N LYS A 85 -12.90 -15.00 7.11
CA LYS A 85 -14.33 -14.73 7.37
C LYS A 85 -14.71 -13.26 7.19
N LEU A 86 -13.79 -12.33 7.48
CA LEU A 86 -14.03 -10.89 7.38
C LEU A 86 -13.81 -10.38 5.96
N PHE A 87 -12.82 -10.96 5.26
CA PHE A 87 -12.51 -10.63 3.87
C PHE A 87 -13.68 -10.99 2.95
N PHE A 88 -14.28 -12.18 3.10
CA PHE A 88 -15.39 -12.63 2.26
C PHE A 88 -16.65 -11.76 2.41
N VAL A 89 -16.99 -11.37 3.64
CA VAL A 89 -18.15 -10.49 3.91
C VAL A 89 -17.90 -9.09 3.35
N LYS A 90 -16.65 -8.58 3.45
CA LYS A 90 -16.29 -7.25 2.97
C LYS A 90 -16.18 -7.17 1.45
N THR A 91 -15.60 -8.16 0.76
CA THR A 91 -15.61 -8.19 -0.70
C THR A 91 -17.03 -8.33 -1.23
N TRP A 92 -17.90 -9.13 -0.59
CA TRP A 92 -19.30 -9.21 -0.99
C TRP A 92 -20.05 -7.87 -0.83
N LEU A 93 -19.81 -7.13 0.27
CA LEU A 93 -20.40 -5.79 0.49
C LEU A 93 -19.79 -4.70 -0.41
N MET A 94 -18.46 -4.65 -0.56
CA MET A 94 -17.76 -3.64 -1.38
C MET A 94 -17.98 -3.85 -2.88
N ASN A 95 -18.03 -5.10 -3.36
CA ASN A 95 -18.33 -5.39 -4.76
C ASN A 95 -19.77 -4.95 -5.13
N ARG A 96 -20.70 -4.98 -4.16
CA ARG A 96 -22.06 -4.42 -4.34
C ARG A 96 -22.13 -2.88 -4.24
N GLN A 97 -21.18 -2.20 -3.58
CA GLN A 97 -21.08 -0.74 -3.58
C GLN A 97 -20.30 -0.17 -4.79
N ALA A 98 -19.43 -0.99 -5.41
CA ALA A 98 -18.61 -0.59 -6.56
C ALA A 98 -19.47 -0.15 -7.78
N GLY A 99 -20.62 -0.79 -8.01
CA GLY A 99 -21.47 -0.46 -9.18
C GLY A 99 -22.18 0.90 -9.11
N LYS A 100 -22.47 1.43 -7.91
CA LYS A 100 -23.22 2.70 -7.76
C LYS A 100 -22.34 3.93 -7.51
N ARG A 101 -21.07 3.75 -7.14
CA ARG A 101 -20.08 4.84 -6.96
C ARG A 101 -19.05 4.95 -8.10
N SER A 102 -18.85 3.90 -8.89
CA SER A 102 -17.96 3.91 -10.08
C SER A 102 -18.29 5.06 -11.05
N LEU A 103 -19.58 5.34 -11.28
CA LEU A 103 -20.02 6.44 -12.17
C LEU A 103 -19.76 7.85 -11.62
N LYS A 104 -19.61 8.01 -10.29
CA LYS A 104 -19.38 9.33 -9.66
C LYS A 104 -17.89 9.62 -9.42
N VAL A 105 -17.05 8.59 -9.45
CA VAL A 105 -15.57 8.70 -9.32
C VAL A 105 -14.89 8.63 -10.70
N ALA A 106 -15.57 8.09 -11.73
CA ALA A 106 -15.19 8.22 -13.14
C ALA A 106 -15.33 9.65 -13.71
N GLN A 107 -15.41 10.69 -12.87
CA GLN A 107 -15.33 12.09 -13.30
C GLN A 107 -14.22 12.88 -12.60
N GLN A 108 -13.46 12.24 -11.70
CA GLN A 108 -12.16 12.76 -11.23
C GLN A 108 -11.04 12.12 -12.05
N HIS A 109 -11.17 12.19 -13.36
CA HIS A 109 -10.27 11.54 -14.31
C HIS A 109 -8.99 12.34 -14.46
N TYR A 110 -7.89 11.83 -13.90
CA TYR A 110 -6.50 11.92 -14.38
C TYR A 110 -6.06 13.24 -15.04
N ASP A 111 -6.40 14.39 -14.46
CA ASP A 111 -5.75 15.67 -14.76
C ASP A 111 -4.46 15.83 -13.95
N ALA A 112 -3.73 14.74 -13.75
CA ALA A 112 -2.28 14.83 -13.81
C ALA A 112 -2.00 15.29 -15.25
N GLY A 113 -2.04 16.61 -15.49
CA GLY A 113 -1.91 17.16 -16.83
C GLY A 113 -0.67 16.63 -17.54
N ASN A 114 -0.61 16.81 -18.85
CA ASN A 114 0.53 16.38 -19.65
C ASN A 114 1.88 16.79 -19.03
N ASP A 115 1.92 17.92 -18.32
CA ASP A 115 3.06 18.44 -17.57
C ASP A 115 3.63 17.48 -16.51
N LEU A 116 2.79 16.72 -15.78
CA LEU A 116 3.29 15.72 -14.83
C LEU A 116 3.98 14.59 -15.58
N TYR A 117 3.32 14.07 -16.62
CA TYR A 117 3.86 12.98 -17.42
C TYR A 117 5.11 13.39 -18.19
N GLN A 118 5.18 14.62 -18.71
CA GLN A 118 6.37 15.16 -19.37
C GLN A 118 7.57 15.28 -18.43
N ARG A 119 7.33 15.53 -17.14
CA ARG A 119 8.39 15.57 -16.12
C ARG A 119 8.79 14.18 -15.63
N MET A 120 7.88 13.22 -15.65
CA MET A 120 8.09 11.87 -15.13
C MET A 120 8.62 10.89 -16.19
N LEU A 121 8.19 11.03 -17.44
CA LEU A 121 8.47 10.09 -18.54
C LEU A 121 9.65 10.56 -19.40
N ASP A 122 10.18 9.63 -20.19
CA ASP A 122 11.17 9.96 -21.21
C ASP A 122 10.57 10.83 -22.32
N LYS A 123 11.42 11.35 -23.22
CA LYS A 123 10.99 12.20 -24.35
C LYS A 123 9.94 11.54 -25.26
N ARG A 124 9.78 10.22 -25.21
CA ARG A 124 8.83 9.46 -26.03
C ARG A 124 7.47 9.30 -25.35
N MET A 125 7.31 9.78 -24.11
CA MET A 125 6.07 9.71 -23.33
C MET A 125 5.56 8.27 -23.18
N ILE A 126 6.48 7.30 -23.10
CA ILE A 126 6.13 5.88 -23.00
C ILE A 126 5.80 5.53 -21.55
N TYR A 127 4.52 5.31 -21.26
CA TYR A 127 4.05 4.79 -19.97
C TYR A 127 3.91 3.26 -20.01
N SER A 128 5.02 2.58 -20.22
CA SER A 128 5.13 1.12 -20.24
C SER A 128 6.52 0.69 -19.76
N TYR A 129 6.75 -0.62 -19.61
CA TYR A 129 8.06 -1.14 -19.25
C TYR A 129 9.13 -0.79 -20.30
N GLY A 130 10.26 -0.25 -19.85
CA GLY A 130 11.41 0.05 -20.70
C GLY A 130 12.39 -1.11 -20.78
N ILE A 131 12.97 -1.34 -21.96
CA ILE A 131 14.09 -2.26 -22.12
C ILE A 131 15.40 -1.49 -22.03
N GLU A 132 16.26 -1.86 -21.09
CA GLU A 132 17.61 -1.29 -20.96
C GLU A 132 18.61 -2.15 -21.73
N GLY A 133 19.02 -1.66 -22.90
CA GLY A 133 20.15 -2.21 -23.66
C GLY A 133 21.30 -1.21 -23.63
N ARG A 134 22.54 -1.67 -23.38
CA ARG A 134 23.73 -0.81 -23.49
C ARG A 134 23.85 -0.33 -24.93
N TYR A 135 23.56 0.95 -25.15
CA TYR A 135 23.88 1.62 -26.40
C TYR A 135 25.22 2.32 -26.21
N ASP A 136 26.31 1.58 -26.40
CA ASP A 136 27.62 2.19 -26.58
C ASP A 136 27.67 2.80 -27.98
N ALA A 137 27.28 4.07 -28.10
CA ALA A 137 27.41 4.81 -29.35
C ALA A 137 28.90 5.06 -29.64
N PRO A 138 29.44 4.68 -30.83
CA PRO A 138 30.77 5.14 -31.22
C PRO A 138 30.72 6.66 -31.43
N ARG A 139 31.74 7.34 -30.91
CA ARG A 139 31.96 8.79 -31.07
C ARG A 139 32.06 9.19 -32.54
#